data_AF-A0A0C9MXD6-F1
#
_entry.id   AF-A0A0C9MXD6-F1
#
_cell.length_a   1.000
_cell.length_b   1.000
_cell.length_c   1.000
_cell.angle_alpha   90.00
_cell.angle_beta   90.00
_cell.angle_gamma   90.00
#
_symmetry.space_group_name_H-M   'P 1'
#
loop_
_entity.id
_entity.type
_entity.pdbx_description
1 polymer ?
#
loop_
_entity_poly.entity_id
_entity_poly.type
_entity_poly.pdbx_seq_one_letter_code
_entity_poly.pdbx_strand_id
1 'polypeptide(L)'
;MHRPLIRLKKSLPRYILTTVLHQSKRTVPISLKSDRKKHPLWSSAAIISSATIHDTTTDTALPAVLAANESILYSIHNAGIPWWATIVTGTLLLRTTMTLPIAIYQQRAMGKMINLAPMIQSWAETLKVQVAKESKQHGWPYQKYQQELQKQYKKKVNSIYGHHGCARWKMLLLPWVQIPLFVSMSLTLRHLTAYPLPWLGQTSSLPAEGLSDGGLAWFMDLTAVDPTMVIPVMIGAGNLINVELNAWYARENQSKTQKIMTNAFRVLSVAFVPIAANAPMAIGLYWFSSAWYSVVQNIAFKIPRVRTALKMPLLNATKKNKSI
;
A
#
# COMPACT_ATOMS: atom_id res chain seq x y z
N MET A 1 65.30 -19.42 10.89
CA MET A 1 64.64 -18.42 10.01
C MET A 1 63.51 -19.11 9.24
N HIS A 2 62.41 -18.39 9.00
CA HIS A 2 61.17 -18.77 8.30
C HIS A 2 60.13 -19.66 8.99
N ARG A 3 59.16 -18.98 9.63
CA ARG A 3 57.71 -19.29 9.64
C ARG A 3 57.04 -18.45 8.53
N PRO A 4 55.72 -18.57 8.25
CA PRO A 4 54.79 -19.72 8.26
C PRO A 4 53.84 -19.68 7.03
N LEU A 5 52.83 -20.59 6.94
CA LEU A 5 51.39 -20.23 6.80
C LEU A 5 50.52 -21.50 6.66
N ILE A 6 49.84 -21.83 7.76
CA ILE A 6 48.84 -22.90 7.85
C ILE A 6 47.51 -22.37 7.30
N ARG A 7 46.96 -23.07 6.30
CA ARG A 7 45.61 -22.87 5.74
C ARG A 7 44.54 -23.07 6.81
N LEU A 8 43.87 -21.99 7.22
CA LEU A 8 42.65 -22.04 8.03
C LEU A 8 41.42 -22.01 7.12
N LYS A 9 40.91 -23.21 6.83
CA LYS A 9 39.57 -23.46 6.30
C LYS A 9 38.57 -23.10 7.40
N LYS A 10 37.95 -21.92 7.36
CA LYS A 10 36.81 -21.57 8.24
C LYS A 10 35.51 -21.56 7.46
N SER A 11 34.79 -22.67 7.57
CA SER A 11 33.35 -22.76 7.34
C SER A 11 32.62 -21.80 8.28
N LEU A 12 31.88 -20.84 7.74
CA LEU A 12 30.97 -19.97 8.49
C LEU A 12 29.65 -20.72 8.76
N PRO A 13 29.23 -20.94 10.02
CA PRO A 13 27.93 -21.51 10.31
C PRO A 13 26.81 -20.47 10.19
N ARG A 14 25.83 -20.77 9.33
CA ARG A 14 24.61 -20.00 8.99
C ARG A 14 23.55 -19.91 10.11
N TYR A 15 23.92 -19.98 11.38
CA TYR A 15 22.95 -20.26 12.46
C TYR A 15 22.47 -19.07 13.33
N ILE A 16 22.86 -17.82 13.06
CA ILE A 16 22.52 -16.70 13.99
C ILE A 16 21.31 -15.85 13.55
N LEU A 17 20.73 -16.05 12.35
CA LEU A 17 19.64 -15.17 11.87
C LEU A 17 18.20 -15.67 12.13
N THR A 18 18.00 -16.84 12.72
CA THR A 18 16.67 -17.45 12.83
C THR A 18 15.99 -17.36 14.20
N THR A 19 16.69 -17.00 15.27
CA THR A 19 16.14 -17.08 16.65
C THR A 19 15.56 -15.79 17.23
N VAL A 20 15.30 -14.75 16.43
CA VAL A 20 14.85 -13.41 16.92
C VAL A 20 13.33 -13.17 16.78
N LEU A 21 12.49 -14.21 16.71
CA LEU A 21 11.02 -14.04 16.63
C LEU A 21 10.23 -14.92 17.61
N HIS A 22 10.72 -15.11 18.83
CA HIS A 22 9.85 -15.63 19.87
C HIS A 22 10.15 -15.00 21.23
N GLN A 23 9.07 -14.69 21.94
CA GLN A 23 8.98 -14.14 23.30
C GLN A 23 8.87 -12.61 23.43
N SER A 24 7.63 -12.13 23.42
CA SER A 24 7.13 -11.25 24.49
C SER A 24 5.61 -11.36 24.57
N LYS A 25 5.14 -12.27 25.44
CA LYS A 25 3.81 -12.19 26.06
C LYS A 25 4.05 -12.34 27.56
N ARG A 26 4.00 -11.25 28.31
CA ARG A 26 3.68 -11.26 29.74
C ARG A 26 2.79 -10.07 30.07
N THR A 27 1.58 -10.44 30.47
CA THR A 27 0.55 -9.67 31.15
C THR A 27 1.04 -9.16 32.50
N VAL A 28 0.77 -7.89 32.80
CA VAL A 28 0.94 -7.28 34.12
C VAL A 28 -0.45 -7.20 34.76
N PRO A 29 -0.68 -7.72 35.98
CA PRO A 29 -1.96 -7.51 36.67
C PRO A 29 -1.95 -6.15 37.37
N ILE A 30 -2.95 -5.32 37.07
CA ILE A 30 -3.25 -4.08 37.80
C ILE A 30 -4.23 -4.42 38.91
N SER A 31 -3.77 -4.29 40.16
CA SER A 31 -4.59 -4.42 41.37
C SER A 31 -5.34 -3.11 41.61
N LEU A 32 -6.66 -3.10 41.39
CA LEU A 32 -7.55 -1.99 41.76
C LEU A 32 -8.06 -2.21 43.20
N LYS A 33 -7.56 -1.42 44.14
CA LYS A 33 -8.15 -1.28 45.48
C LYS A 33 -9.29 -0.25 45.40
N SER A 34 -10.51 -0.73 45.63
CA SER A 34 -11.72 0.05 45.86
C SER A 34 -11.63 0.71 47.23
N ASP A 35 -11.79 2.03 47.31
CA ASP A 35 -12.19 2.67 48.56
C ASP A 35 -13.29 3.71 48.31
N ARG A 36 -14.37 3.53 49.07
CA ARG A 36 -15.68 4.15 48.90
C ARG A 36 -15.89 5.08 50.09
N LYS A 37 -15.96 6.40 49.88
CA LYS A 37 -16.48 7.35 50.88
C LYS A 37 -17.48 8.31 50.26
N LYS A 38 -18.66 8.38 50.87
CA LYS A 38 -19.79 9.27 50.57
C LYS A 38 -19.73 10.50 51.50
N HIS A 39 -20.29 11.63 51.03
CA HIS A 39 -21.16 12.63 51.70
C HIS A 39 -20.95 14.09 51.18
N PRO A 40 -21.97 14.98 51.24
CA PRO A 40 -22.50 15.68 50.05
C PRO A 40 -22.59 17.24 50.16
N LEU A 41 -23.22 17.85 49.14
CA LEU A 41 -23.86 19.19 49.07
C LEU A 41 -23.00 20.43 48.75
N TRP A 42 -23.11 20.94 47.51
CA TRP A 42 -23.86 22.17 47.14
C TRP A 42 -23.54 22.56 45.68
N SER A 43 -24.62 22.82 44.95
CA SER A 43 -24.83 23.56 43.70
C SER A 43 -23.63 24.14 42.94
N SER A 44 -23.56 23.81 41.65
CA SER A 44 -23.65 24.78 40.56
C SER A 44 -24.11 24.07 39.30
N ALA A 45 -25.30 24.43 38.83
CA ALA A 45 -25.78 24.09 37.50
C ALA A 45 -24.89 24.80 36.47
N ALA A 46 -23.80 24.15 36.08
CA ALA A 46 -23.15 24.46 34.83
C ALA A 46 -24.00 23.81 33.74
N ILE A 47 -24.64 24.65 32.91
CA ILE A 47 -25.15 24.26 31.62
C ILE A 47 -23.94 23.68 30.87
N ILE A 48 -23.79 22.36 30.91
CA ILE A 48 -22.97 21.65 29.95
C ILE A 48 -23.77 21.79 28.66
N SER A 49 -23.50 22.87 27.94
CA SER A 49 -23.77 22.91 26.53
C SER A 49 -23.00 21.72 25.99
N SER A 50 -23.72 20.63 25.74
CA SER A 50 -23.25 19.54 24.91
C SER A 50 -22.94 20.20 23.58
N ALA A 51 -21.69 20.66 23.42
CA ALA A 51 -21.12 20.84 22.13
C ALA A 51 -21.04 19.43 21.55
N THR A 52 -22.17 18.97 21.03
CA THR A 52 -22.23 17.99 19.98
C THR A 52 -21.18 18.48 19.00
N ILE A 53 -20.05 17.79 18.94
CA ILE A 53 -19.16 17.88 17.80
C ILE A 53 -20.01 17.30 16.67
N HIS A 54 -20.85 18.15 16.09
CA HIS A 54 -21.50 17.83 14.84
C HIS A 54 -20.35 17.60 13.86
N ASP A 55 -20.34 16.42 13.28
CA ASP A 55 -19.40 15.95 12.27
C ASP A 55 -19.68 16.67 10.93
N THR A 56 -19.86 17.99 10.97
CA THR A 56 -20.34 18.82 9.83
C THR A 56 -19.36 18.79 8.65
N THR A 57 -18.11 18.42 8.89
CA THR A 57 -17.08 18.34 7.83
C THR A 57 -17.21 17.06 7.01
N THR A 58 -17.67 15.95 7.59
CA THR A 58 -17.89 14.70 6.83
C THR A 58 -19.23 14.71 6.10
N ASP A 59 -20.26 15.35 6.67
CA ASP A 59 -21.60 15.47 6.08
C ASP A 59 -21.63 16.20 4.73
N THR A 60 -20.65 17.08 4.46
CA THR A 60 -20.58 17.88 3.22
C THR A 60 -19.52 17.41 2.23
N ALA A 61 -18.41 16.85 2.73
CA ALA A 61 -17.27 16.49 1.88
C ALA A 61 -17.54 15.25 1.00
N LEU A 62 -18.20 14.22 1.54
CA LEU A 62 -18.49 13.02 0.77
C LEU A 62 -19.46 13.30 -0.39
N PRO A 63 -20.59 14.01 -0.19
CA PRO A 63 -21.44 14.43 -1.30
C PRO A 63 -20.71 15.26 -2.37
N ALA A 64 -19.84 16.18 -1.95
CA ALA A 64 -19.09 17.02 -2.89
C ALA A 64 -18.12 16.21 -3.78
N VAL A 65 -17.41 15.24 -3.19
CA VAL A 65 -16.51 14.34 -3.95
C VAL A 65 -17.29 13.43 -4.90
N LEU A 66 -18.44 12.92 -4.47
CA LEU A 66 -19.31 12.10 -5.31
C LEU A 66 -19.82 12.91 -6.51
N ALA A 67 -20.33 14.12 -6.26
CA ALA A 67 -20.81 15.03 -7.31
C ALA A 67 -19.71 15.43 -8.30
N ALA A 68 -18.48 15.66 -7.82
CA ALA A 68 -17.36 15.97 -8.69
C ALA A 68 -17.06 14.81 -9.65
N ASN A 69 -16.94 13.59 -9.14
CA ASN A 69 -16.69 12.40 -9.95
C ASN A 69 -17.83 12.13 -10.94
N GLU A 70 -19.07 12.28 -10.47
CA GLU A 70 -20.28 12.15 -11.28
C GLU A 70 -20.28 13.13 -12.45
N SER A 71 -19.99 14.41 -12.20
CA SER A 71 -19.93 15.43 -13.25
C SER A 71 -18.89 15.11 -14.33
N ILE A 72 -17.75 14.54 -13.94
CA ILE A 72 -16.69 14.10 -14.86
C ILE A 72 -17.18 12.92 -15.70
N LEU A 73 -17.83 11.93 -15.09
CA LEU A 73 -18.37 10.77 -15.81
C LEU A 73 -19.46 11.19 -16.80
N TYR A 74 -20.41 12.04 -16.40
CA TYR A 74 -21.42 12.57 -17.32
C TYR A 74 -20.81 13.41 -18.44
N SER A 75 -19.78 14.21 -18.16
CA SER A 75 -19.10 14.99 -19.21
C SER A 75 -18.50 14.09 -20.28
N ILE A 76 -17.91 12.95 -19.90
CA ILE A 76 -17.38 11.95 -20.83
C ILE A 76 -18.54 11.24 -21.56
N HIS A 77 -19.60 10.86 -20.85
CA HIS A 77 -20.75 10.18 -21.44
C HIS A 77 -21.48 11.05 -22.47
N ASN A 78 -21.71 12.33 -22.14
CA ASN A 78 -22.38 13.32 -22.99
C ASN A 78 -21.58 13.65 -24.27
N ALA A 79 -20.31 13.25 -24.34
CA ALA A 79 -19.52 13.29 -25.58
C ALA A 79 -19.89 12.14 -26.56
N GLY A 80 -20.94 11.36 -26.27
CA GLY A 80 -21.42 10.26 -27.10
C GLY A 80 -20.80 8.90 -26.77
N ILE A 81 -20.12 8.77 -25.64
CA ILE A 81 -19.43 7.54 -25.23
C ILE A 81 -20.39 6.69 -24.37
N PRO A 82 -20.62 5.40 -24.69
CA PRO A 82 -21.50 4.55 -23.89
C PRO A 82 -20.95 4.34 -22.48
N TRP A 83 -21.83 4.10 -21.51
CA TRP A 83 -21.49 4.06 -20.08
C TRP A 83 -20.34 3.11 -19.72
N TRP A 84 -20.30 1.90 -20.29
CA TRP A 84 -19.19 0.97 -20.06
C TRP A 84 -17.83 1.58 -20.43
N ALA A 85 -17.78 2.29 -21.56
CA ALA A 85 -16.56 2.92 -22.08
C ALA A 85 -16.24 4.21 -21.32
N THR A 86 -17.26 4.95 -20.87
CA THR A 86 -17.12 6.10 -19.97
C THR A 86 -16.42 5.71 -18.68
N ILE A 87 -16.85 4.61 -18.04
CA ILE A 87 -16.25 4.10 -16.80
C ILE A 87 -14.78 3.71 -17.03
N VAL A 88 -14.49 2.96 -18.09
CA VAL A 88 -13.13 2.55 -18.43
C VAL A 88 -12.26 3.77 -18.73
N THR A 89 -12.72 4.70 -19.56
CA THR A 89 -12.01 5.92 -19.94
C THR A 89 -11.74 6.81 -18.73
N GLY A 90 -12.76 7.05 -17.90
CA GLY A 90 -12.61 7.79 -16.65
C GLY A 90 -11.58 7.16 -15.72
N THR A 91 -11.54 5.83 -15.64
CA THR A 91 -10.52 5.10 -14.87
C THR A 91 -9.12 5.34 -15.44
N LEU A 92 -8.94 5.18 -16.75
CA LEU A 92 -7.63 5.38 -17.41
C LEU A 92 -7.15 6.81 -17.25
N LEU A 93 -8.04 7.80 -17.42
CA LEU A 93 -7.72 9.21 -17.22
C LEU A 93 -7.32 9.49 -15.77
N LEU A 94 -8.10 9.05 -14.78
CA LEU A 94 -7.79 9.21 -13.37
C LEU A 94 -6.43 8.58 -13.02
N ARG A 95 -6.19 7.35 -13.48
CA ARG A 95 -4.93 6.66 -13.22
C ARG A 95 -3.74 7.37 -13.88
N THR A 96 -3.88 7.80 -15.13
CA THR A 96 -2.80 8.43 -15.91
C THR A 96 -2.46 9.83 -15.39
N THR A 97 -3.46 10.61 -14.98
CA THR A 97 -3.26 11.99 -14.52
C THR A 97 -2.83 12.05 -13.05
N MET A 98 -3.47 11.28 -12.17
CA MET A 98 -3.24 11.38 -10.72
C MET A 98 -2.20 10.39 -10.23
N THR A 99 -2.32 9.11 -10.61
CA THR A 99 -1.52 8.04 -9.97
C THR A 99 -0.21 7.75 -10.68
N LEU A 100 -0.16 7.86 -12.02
CA LEU A 100 1.02 7.53 -12.81
C LEU A 100 2.22 8.45 -12.52
N PRO A 101 2.07 9.79 -12.39
CA PRO A 101 3.21 10.66 -12.06
C PRO A 101 3.81 10.32 -10.70
N ILE A 102 2.95 10.01 -9.72
CA ILE A 102 3.35 9.58 -8.37
C ILE A 102 4.07 8.23 -8.45
N ALA A 103 3.55 7.27 -9.21
CA ALA A 103 4.18 5.98 -9.42
C ALA A 103 5.55 6.11 -10.10
N ILE A 104 5.69 7.02 -11.08
CA ILE A 104 6.99 7.32 -11.72
C ILE A 104 7.98 7.88 -10.70
N TYR A 105 7.55 8.84 -9.89
CA TYR A 105 8.37 9.40 -8.82
C TYR A 105 8.81 8.32 -7.83
N GLN A 106 7.89 7.45 -7.39
CA GLN A 106 8.16 6.34 -6.49
C GLN A 106 9.21 5.37 -7.08
N GLN A 107 9.10 5.03 -8.36
CA GLN A 107 10.06 4.15 -9.06
C GLN A 107 11.46 4.78 -9.16
N ARG A 108 11.53 6.08 -9.46
CA ARG A 108 12.81 6.83 -9.47
C ARG A 108 13.46 6.83 -8.09
N ALA A 109 12.68 7.11 -7.03
CA ALA A 109 13.16 7.10 -5.65
C ALA A 109 13.62 5.70 -5.22
N MET A 110 12.85 4.66 -5.55
CA MET A 110 13.19 3.28 -5.20
C MET A 110 14.55 2.86 -5.75
N GLY A 111 14.86 3.16 -7.01
CA GLY A 111 16.15 2.74 -7.54
C GLY A 111 17.34 3.62 -7.12
N LYS A 112 17.11 4.88 -6.70
CA LYS A 112 18.14 5.62 -5.94
C LYS A 112 18.49 4.88 -4.63
N MET A 113 17.50 4.28 -3.95
CA MET A 113 17.79 3.48 -2.75
C MET A 113 18.54 2.19 -3.04
N ILE A 114 18.25 1.54 -4.18
CA ILE A 114 19.03 0.37 -4.63
C ILE A 114 20.50 0.76 -4.81
N ASN A 115 20.78 1.91 -5.43
CA ASN A 115 22.15 2.42 -5.60
C ASN A 115 22.83 2.80 -4.28
N LEU A 116 22.07 3.24 -3.28
CA LEU A 116 22.57 3.57 -1.95
C LEU A 116 22.71 2.35 -1.03
N ALA A 117 22.15 1.19 -1.40
CA ALA A 117 22.16 0.00 -0.57
C ALA A 117 23.58 -0.48 -0.18
N PRO A 118 24.59 -0.50 -1.08
CA PRO A 118 25.96 -0.87 -0.71
C PRO A 118 26.59 0.08 0.32
N MET A 119 26.33 1.38 0.20
CA MET A 119 26.79 2.39 1.16
C MET A 119 26.13 2.19 2.53
N ILE A 120 24.84 1.84 2.56
CA ILE A 120 24.15 1.54 3.81
C ILE A 120 24.74 0.29 4.49
N GLN A 121 25.11 -0.72 3.70
CA GLN A 121 25.75 -1.93 4.22
C GLN A 121 27.12 -1.64 4.84
N SER A 122 27.94 -0.77 4.24
CA SER A 122 29.23 -0.40 4.85
C SER A 122 29.04 0.36 6.17
N TRP A 123 28.07 1.28 6.24
CA TRP A 123 27.69 1.95 7.48
C TRP A 123 27.18 0.98 8.55
N ALA A 124 26.50 -0.09 8.17
CA ALA A 124 26.04 -1.11 9.11
C ALA A 124 27.22 -1.77 9.84
N GLU A 125 28.31 -2.10 9.14
CA GLU A 125 29.51 -2.66 9.76
C GLU A 125 30.24 -1.64 10.64
N THR A 126 30.35 -0.38 10.19
CA THR A 126 30.94 0.69 11.01
C THR A 126 30.17 0.90 12.31
N LEU A 127 28.83 0.93 12.25
CA LEU A 127 27.99 1.13 13.43
C LEU A 127 28.10 -0.03 14.43
N LYS A 128 28.23 -1.29 13.95
CA LYS A 128 28.46 -2.43 14.84
C LYS A 128 29.73 -2.24 15.67
N VAL A 129 30.82 -1.82 15.04
CA VAL A 129 32.10 -1.59 15.73
C VAL A 129 32.01 -0.42 16.71
N GLN A 130 31.41 0.69 16.30
CA GLN A 130 31.24 1.88 17.14
C GLN A 130 30.39 1.60 18.38
N VAL A 131 29.19 1.04 18.19
CA VAL A 131 28.26 0.74 19.29
C VAL A 131 28.79 -0.37 20.19
N ALA A 132 29.57 -1.33 19.66
CA ALA A 132 30.23 -2.34 20.48
C ALA A 132 31.29 -1.72 21.42
N LYS A 133 32.06 -0.74 20.92
CA LYS A 133 33.04 0.00 21.74
C LYS A 133 32.33 0.80 22.84
N GLU A 134 31.27 1.53 22.50
CA GLU A 134 30.45 2.29 23.47
C GLU A 134 29.81 1.37 24.51
N SER A 135 29.28 0.23 24.09
CA SER A 135 28.69 -0.78 24.97
C SER A 135 29.70 -1.33 25.97
N LYS A 136 30.95 -1.57 25.55
CA LYS A 136 32.02 -2.03 26.44
C LYS A 136 32.43 -0.94 27.44
N GLN A 137 32.49 0.31 27.00
CA GLN A 137 32.84 1.45 27.86
C GLN A 137 31.78 1.71 28.95
N HIS A 138 30.51 1.61 28.61
CA HIS A 138 29.40 1.88 29.54
C HIS A 138 28.87 0.63 30.26
N GLY A 139 29.48 -0.55 30.04
CA GLY A 139 29.03 -1.81 30.65
C GLY A 139 27.59 -2.19 30.30
N TRP A 140 27.11 -1.88 29.09
CA TRP A 140 25.73 -2.14 28.72
C TRP A 140 25.43 -3.65 28.59
N PRO A 141 24.24 -4.10 29.03
CA PRO A 141 23.79 -5.45 28.74
C PRO A 141 23.56 -5.63 27.22
N TYR A 142 23.70 -6.85 26.72
CA TYR A 142 23.59 -7.16 25.28
C TYR A 142 22.27 -6.68 24.65
N GLN A 143 21.17 -6.68 25.42
CA GLN A 143 19.88 -6.21 24.93
C GLN A 143 19.87 -4.70 24.65
N LYS A 144 20.54 -3.90 25.49
CA LYS A 144 20.69 -2.46 25.28
C LYS A 144 21.61 -2.17 24.10
N TYR A 145 22.69 -2.95 23.93
CA TYR A 145 23.54 -2.91 22.73
C TYR A 145 22.73 -3.13 21.45
N GLN A 146 21.89 -4.17 21.40
CA GLN A 146 21.05 -4.46 20.23
C GLN A 146 20.05 -3.34 19.94
N GLN A 147 19.39 -2.81 20.98
CA GLN A 147 18.46 -1.70 20.84
C GLN A 147 19.14 -0.44 20.29
N GLU A 148 20.29 -0.07 20.85
CA GLU A 148 21.02 1.13 20.42
C GLU A 148 21.59 0.96 19.00
N LEU A 149 22.11 -0.23 18.67
CA LEU A 149 22.57 -0.52 17.31
C LEU A 149 21.44 -0.36 16.29
N GLN A 150 20.24 -0.90 16.57
CA GLN A 150 19.08 -0.75 15.70
C GLN A 150 18.61 0.71 15.59
N LYS A 151 18.65 1.45 16.70
CA LYS A 151 18.27 2.86 16.74
C LYS A 151 19.22 3.73 15.92
N GLN A 152 20.53 3.59 16.13
CA GLN A 152 21.57 4.30 15.38
C GLN A 152 21.51 3.93 13.89
N TYR A 153 21.33 2.64 13.58
CA TYR A 153 21.16 2.17 12.19
C TYR A 153 19.95 2.80 11.51
N LYS A 154 18.76 2.76 12.14
CA LYS A 154 17.54 3.39 11.59
C LYS A 154 17.73 4.90 11.39
N LYS A 155 18.34 5.60 12.35
CA LYS A 155 18.62 7.03 12.26
C LYS A 155 19.54 7.33 11.08
N LYS A 156 20.62 6.57 10.92
CA LYS A 156 21.57 6.76 9.82
C LYS A 156 20.94 6.49 8.45
N VAL A 157 20.19 5.39 8.31
CA VAL A 157 19.44 5.06 7.08
C VAL A 157 18.45 6.16 6.72
N ASN A 158 17.69 6.66 7.69
CA ASN A 158 16.72 7.74 7.45
C ASN A 158 17.40 9.05 7.06
N SER A 159 18.55 9.39 7.67
CA SER A 159 19.34 10.57 7.31
C SER A 159 19.87 10.46 5.87
N ILE A 160 20.52 9.34 5.51
CA ILE A 160 21.05 9.13 4.15
C ILE A 160 19.92 9.24 3.11
N TYR A 161 18.82 8.53 3.31
CA TYR A 161 17.68 8.60 2.38
C TYR A 161 17.03 9.98 2.35
N GLY A 162 16.98 10.69 3.47
CA GLY A 162 16.53 12.08 3.55
C GLY A 162 17.38 13.01 2.69
N HIS A 163 18.71 12.97 2.86
CA HIS A 163 19.65 13.81 2.09
C HIS A 163 19.61 13.54 0.58
N HIS A 164 19.35 12.29 0.17
CA HIS A 164 19.21 11.94 -1.25
C HIS A 164 17.78 12.09 -1.81
N GLY A 165 16.85 12.67 -1.04
CA GLY A 165 15.47 12.93 -1.46
C GLY A 165 14.61 11.67 -1.64
N CYS A 166 15.02 10.54 -1.05
CA CYS A 166 14.39 9.21 -1.16
C CYS A 166 13.84 8.73 0.18
N ALA A 167 13.33 9.66 0.99
CA ALA A 167 12.78 9.34 2.31
C ALA A 167 11.68 8.28 2.21
N ARG A 168 11.69 7.31 3.14
CA ARG A 168 10.80 6.13 3.09
C ARG A 168 9.31 6.50 3.04
N TRP A 169 8.90 7.59 3.70
CA TRP A 169 7.51 8.05 3.69
C TRP A 169 7.05 8.50 2.30
N LYS A 170 7.94 9.10 1.49
CA LYS A 170 7.63 9.52 0.12
C LYS A 170 7.39 8.33 -0.80
N MET A 171 7.94 7.16 -0.47
CA MET A 171 7.66 5.92 -1.21
C MET A 171 6.28 5.34 -0.88
N LEU A 172 5.74 5.66 0.29
CA LEU A 172 4.41 5.20 0.72
C LEU A 172 3.30 6.14 0.26
N LEU A 173 3.63 7.22 -0.47
CA LEU A 173 2.66 8.22 -0.91
C LEU A 173 1.60 7.64 -1.84
N LEU A 174 1.98 6.70 -2.72
CA LEU A 174 1.05 6.17 -3.72
C LEU A 174 -0.18 5.48 -3.10
N PRO A 175 -0.06 4.53 -2.15
CA PRO A 175 -1.21 4.00 -1.43
C PRO A 175 -2.11 5.05 -0.78
N TRP A 176 -1.53 6.09 -0.18
CA TRP A 176 -2.27 7.16 0.49
C TRP A 176 -3.11 8.02 -0.47
N VAL A 177 -2.71 8.12 -1.74
CA VAL A 177 -3.51 8.82 -2.77
C VAL A 177 -4.45 7.84 -3.48
N GLN A 178 -3.96 6.64 -3.78
CA GLN A 178 -4.68 5.65 -4.56
C GLN A 178 -5.89 5.07 -3.82
N ILE A 179 -5.78 4.77 -2.52
CA ILE A 179 -6.89 4.18 -1.74
C ILE A 179 -8.09 5.15 -1.65
N PRO A 180 -7.92 6.43 -1.27
CA PRO A 180 -9.03 7.37 -1.26
C PRO A 180 -9.68 7.57 -2.64
N LEU A 181 -8.88 7.70 -3.70
CA LEU A 181 -9.39 7.81 -5.07
C LEU A 181 -10.19 6.55 -5.49
N PHE A 182 -9.70 5.37 -5.09
CA PHE A 182 -10.37 4.11 -5.38
C PHE A 182 -11.70 3.96 -4.66
N VAL A 183 -11.72 4.29 -3.36
CA VAL A 183 -12.95 4.27 -2.56
C VAL A 183 -13.94 5.30 -3.09
N SER A 184 -13.48 6.52 -3.34
CA SER A 184 -14.29 7.62 -3.88
C SER A 184 -15.00 7.25 -5.18
N MET A 185 -14.29 6.79 -6.22
CA MET A 185 -14.92 6.36 -7.47
C MET A 185 -15.83 5.14 -7.29
N SER A 186 -15.47 4.20 -6.40
CA SER A 186 -16.32 3.03 -6.13
C SER A 186 -17.65 3.45 -5.49
N LEU A 187 -17.63 4.43 -4.58
CA LEU A 187 -18.85 4.99 -3.98
C LEU A 187 -19.67 5.80 -4.99
N THR A 188 -19.02 6.56 -5.88
CA THR A 188 -19.70 7.28 -6.98
C THR A 188 -20.45 6.31 -7.88
N LEU A 189 -19.79 5.25 -8.36
CA LEU A 189 -20.45 4.27 -9.23
C LEU A 189 -21.56 3.51 -8.51
N ARG A 190 -21.38 3.25 -7.21
CA ARG A 190 -22.42 2.64 -6.37
C ARG A 190 -23.65 3.54 -6.23
N HIS A 191 -23.44 4.83 -6.00
CA HIS A 191 -24.49 5.86 -6.00
C HIS A 191 -25.23 5.89 -7.35
N LEU A 192 -24.50 5.95 -8.47
CA LEU A 192 -25.08 5.97 -9.82
C LEU A 192 -25.88 4.71 -10.15
N THR A 193 -25.50 3.55 -9.62
CA THR A 193 -26.27 2.30 -9.79
C THR A 193 -27.45 2.13 -8.83
N ALA A 194 -27.75 3.14 -7.99
CA ALA A 194 -28.72 3.04 -6.89
C ALA A 194 -28.49 1.86 -5.95
N TYR A 195 -27.24 1.41 -5.82
CA TYR A 195 -26.87 0.32 -4.93
C TYR A 195 -26.50 0.89 -3.55
N PRO A 196 -26.88 0.24 -2.43
CA PRO A 196 -26.62 0.77 -1.09
C PRO A 196 -25.12 1.03 -0.86
N LEU A 197 -24.75 2.24 -0.44
CA LEU A 197 -23.39 2.53 0.00
C LEU A 197 -23.13 1.75 1.29
N PRO A 198 -21.93 1.15 1.43
CA PRO A 198 -21.51 0.65 2.72
C PRO A 198 -21.64 1.78 3.75
N TRP A 199 -22.09 1.50 4.97
CA TRP A 199 -22.20 2.43 6.12
C TRP A 199 -23.09 3.69 5.96
N LEU A 200 -23.49 4.08 4.74
CA LEU A 200 -24.29 5.28 4.46
C LEU A 200 -25.69 4.97 3.92
N GLY A 201 -26.01 3.69 3.71
CA GLY A 201 -27.30 3.29 3.16
C GLY A 201 -27.45 3.67 1.69
N GLN A 202 -28.69 3.70 1.20
CA GLN A 202 -28.98 4.01 -0.20
C GLN A 202 -29.13 5.52 -0.38
N THR A 203 -28.31 6.11 -1.25
CA THR A 203 -28.28 7.56 -1.49
C THR A 203 -28.95 7.99 -2.80
N SER A 204 -29.15 7.05 -3.75
CA SER A 204 -30.00 7.27 -4.93
C SER A 204 -31.13 6.25 -4.96
N SER A 205 -32.35 6.72 -5.23
CA SER A 205 -33.54 5.87 -5.38
C SER A 205 -33.57 5.13 -6.71
N LEU A 206 -32.96 5.69 -7.76
CA LEU A 206 -32.99 5.15 -9.11
C LEU A 206 -31.60 5.18 -9.74
N PRO A 207 -31.26 4.20 -10.60
CA PRO A 207 -30.03 4.26 -11.35
C PRO A 207 -30.01 5.48 -12.28
N ALA A 208 -28.81 5.99 -12.55
CA ALA A 208 -28.60 7.02 -13.55
C ALA A 208 -29.10 6.56 -14.93
N GLU A 209 -29.65 7.51 -15.69
CA GLU A 209 -30.23 7.23 -17.00
C GLU A 209 -29.21 6.59 -17.96
N GLY A 210 -29.61 5.53 -18.64
CA GLY A 210 -28.76 4.79 -19.57
C GLY A 210 -27.84 3.75 -18.92
N LEU A 211 -27.77 3.60 -17.59
CA LEU A 211 -26.90 2.57 -16.97
C LEU A 211 -27.42 1.15 -17.17
N SER A 212 -28.74 0.97 -17.24
CA SER A 212 -29.41 -0.34 -17.38
C SER A 212 -29.29 -0.96 -18.78
N ASP A 213 -28.94 -0.15 -19.77
CA ASP A 213 -28.89 -0.50 -21.20
C ASP A 213 -27.60 -0.01 -21.88
N GLY A 214 -26.73 0.69 -21.14
CA GLY A 214 -25.47 1.27 -21.63
C GLY A 214 -24.26 0.31 -21.59
N GLY A 215 -24.49 -0.98 -21.44
CA GLY A 215 -23.48 -2.03 -21.40
C GLY A 215 -23.05 -2.58 -22.77
N LEU A 216 -22.57 -3.83 -22.78
CA LEU A 216 -22.07 -4.52 -23.99
C LEU A 216 -22.62 -5.94 -24.05
N ALA A 217 -23.05 -6.39 -25.23
CA ALA A 217 -23.32 -7.79 -25.58
C ALA A 217 -23.91 -8.66 -24.45
N TRP A 218 -23.06 -9.31 -23.63
CA TRP A 218 -23.45 -10.22 -22.54
C TRP A 218 -23.67 -9.57 -21.16
N PHE A 219 -23.45 -8.26 -21.02
CA PHE A 219 -23.75 -7.45 -19.84
C PHE A 219 -24.33 -6.09 -20.26
N MET A 220 -25.60 -6.03 -20.65
CA MET A 220 -26.25 -4.76 -21.01
C MET A 220 -26.57 -3.89 -19.79
N ASP A 221 -27.00 -4.52 -18.71
CA ASP A 221 -27.32 -3.83 -17.46
C ASP A 221 -26.09 -3.67 -16.58
N LEU A 222 -25.61 -2.42 -16.44
CA LEU A 222 -24.46 -2.09 -15.60
C LEU A 222 -24.81 -2.01 -14.10
N THR A 223 -26.09 -2.03 -13.76
CA THR A 223 -26.59 -1.99 -12.37
C THR A 223 -26.69 -3.39 -11.77
N ALA A 224 -26.85 -4.40 -12.61
CA ALA A 224 -26.86 -5.81 -12.22
C ALA A 224 -25.44 -6.35 -11.93
N VAL A 225 -25.38 -7.48 -11.22
CA VAL A 225 -24.14 -8.23 -11.00
C VAL A 225 -23.70 -8.97 -12.28
N ASP A 226 -22.43 -9.36 -12.37
CA ASP A 226 -21.94 -10.15 -13.51
C ASP A 226 -22.60 -11.54 -13.57
N PRO A 227 -23.37 -11.86 -14.62
CA PRO A 227 -24.01 -13.17 -14.74
C PRO A 227 -23.02 -14.30 -15.06
N THR A 228 -21.81 -13.99 -15.51
CA THR A 228 -20.84 -14.96 -16.05
C THR A 228 -19.69 -15.32 -15.11
N MET A 229 -19.51 -14.57 -14.00
CA MET A 229 -18.33 -14.62 -13.13
C MET A 229 -16.98 -14.29 -13.80
N VAL A 230 -16.97 -13.91 -15.08
CA VAL A 230 -15.74 -13.59 -15.82
C VAL A 230 -15.08 -12.34 -15.26
N ILE A 231 -15.83 -11.26 -15.03
CA ILE A 231 -15.29 -9.99 -14.54
C ILE A 231 -14.71 -10.14 -13.12
N PRO A 232 -15.43 -10.71 -12.13
CA PRO A 232 -14.89 -10.97 -10.79
C PRO A 232 -13.59 -11.78 -10.80
N VAL A 233 -13.53 -12.87 -11.58
CA VAL A 233 -12.33 -13.71 -11.67
C VAL A 233 -11.18 -12.93 -12.30
N MET A 234 -11.43 -12.16 -13.34
CA MET A 234 -10.41 -11.35 -14.00
C MET A 234 -9.88 -10.20 -13.14
N ILE A 235 -10.71 -9.63 -12.25
CA ILE A 235 -10.27 -8.68 -11.23
C ILE A 235 -9.31 -9.37 -10.25
N GLY A 236 -9.69 -10.55 -9.73
CA GLY A 236 -8.85 -11.34 -8.83
C GLY A 236 -7.52 -11.72 -9.46
N ALA A 237 -7.55 -12.18 -10.72
CA ALA A 237 -6.37 -12.50 -11.51
C ALA A 237 -5.46 -11.28 -11.72
N GLY A 238 -6.01 -10.14 -12.13
CA GLY A 238 -5.25 -8.90 -12.31
C GLY A 238 -4.58 -8.43 -11.00
N ASN A 239 -5.30 -8.51 -9.88
CA ASN A 239 -4.75 -8.19 -8.56
C ASN A 239 -3.62 -9.15 -8.15
N LEU A 240 -3.82 -10.46 -8.36
CA LEU A 240 -2.79 -11.46 -8.07
C LEU A 240 -1.53 -11.23 -8.91
N ILE A 241 -1.68 -10.97 -10.21
CA ILE A 241 -0.56 -10.62 -11.11
C ILE A 241 0.16 -9.38 -10.60
N ASN A 242 -0.55 -8.34 -10.16
CA ASN A 242 0.08 -7.16 -9.56
C ASN A 242 0.91 -7.50 -8.32
N VAL A 243 0.41 -8.37 -7.45
CA VAL A 243 1.16 -8.85 -6.27
C VAL A 243 2.42 -9.59 -6.69
N GLU A 244 2.34 -10.49 -7.66
CA GLU A 244 3.50 -11.24 -8.17
C GLU A 244 4.54 -10.34 -8.83
N LEU A 245 4.11 -9.39 -9.66
CA LEU A 245 4.99 -8.45 -10.35
C LEU A 245 5.80 -7.61 -9.35
N ASN A 246 5.19 -7.22 -8.22
CA ASN A 246 5.84 -6.48 -7.13
C ASN A 246 6.72 -7.38 -6.26
N ALA A 247 6.26 -8.60 -5.93
CA ALA A 247 7.04 -9.56 -5.15
C ALA A 247 8.32 -9.99 -5.87
N TRP A 248 8.26 -10.14 -7.20
CA TRP A 248 9.40 -10.50 -8.04
C TRP A 248 10.59 -9.54 -7.88
N TYR A 249 10.33 -8.23 -7.75
CA TYR A 249 11.37 -7.22 -7.54
C TYR A 249 12.14 -7.36 -6.23
N ALA A 250 11.50 -7.93 -5.21
CA ALA A 250 12.09 -8.03 -3.88
C ALA A 250 12.55 -9.46 -3.54
N ARG A 251 12.46 -10.41 -4.49
CA ARG A 251 12.63 -11.84 -4.23
C ARG A 251 13.95 -12.19 -3.53
N GLU A 252 15.05 -11.53 -3.91
CA GLU A 252 16.38 -11.81 -3.34
C GLU A 252 16.58 -11.22 -1.93
N ASN A 253 15.85 -10.17 -1.55
CA ASN A 253 16.08 -9.41 -0.31
C ASN A 253 14.82 -9.25 0.55
N GLN A 254 13.85 -10.15 0.40
CA GLN A 254 12.57 -10.07 1.13
C GLN A 254 12.74 -10.36 2.63
N SER A 255 12.36 -9.39 3.46
CA SER A 255 12.24 -9.60 4.91
C SER A 255 11.11 -10.58 5.25
N LYS A 256 11.15 -11.20 6.43
CA LYS A 256 10.08 -12.11 6.91
C LYS A 256 8.71 -11.42 6.87
N THR A 257 8.64 -10.18 7.35
CA THR A 257 7.41 -9.36 7.30
C THR A 257 6.93 -9.12 5.87
N GLN A 258 7.84 -8.86 4.93
CA GLN A 258 7.47 -8.67 3.53
C GLN A 258 6.92 -9.95 2.90
N LYS A 259 7.47 -11.12 3.22
CA LYS A 259 6.93 -12.41 2.76
C LYS A 259 5.52 -12.67 3.28
N ILE A 260 5.29 -12.41 4.58
CA ILE A 260 3.96 -12.52 5.20
C ILE A 260 2.99 -11.58 4.50
N MET A 261 3.38 -10.31 4.29
CA MET A 261 2.56 -9.31 3.61
C MET A 261 2.24 -9.71 2.17
N THR A 262 3.22 -10.20 1.40
CA THR A 262 2.99 -10.70 0.04
C THR A 262 2.00 -11.86 0.02
N ASN A 263 2.14 -12.84 0.91
CA ASN A 263 1.20 -13.96 1.00
C ASN A 263 -0.20 -13.51 1.41
N ALA A 264 -0.31 -12.56 2.34
CA ALA A 264 -1.59 -11.96 2.72
C ALA A 264 -2.27 -11.28 1.52
N PHE A 265 -1.53 -10.53 0.71
CA PHE A 265 -2.08 -9.90 -0.50
C PHE A 265 -2.48 -10.91 -1.59
N ARG A 266 -1.80 -12.06 -1.69
CA ARG A 266 -2.23 -13.16 -2.58
C ARG A 266 -3.59 -13.72 -2.16
N VAL A 267 -3.73 -14.04 -0.87
CA VAL A 267 -5.00 -14.51 -0.30
C VAL A 267 -6.09 -13.47 -0.49
N LEU A 268 -5.78 -12.19 -0.22
CA LEU A 268 -6.72 -11.09 -0.42
C LEU A 268 -7.17 -10.97 -1.89
N SER A 269 -6.27 -11.18 -2.85
CA SER A 269 -6.61 -11.11 -4.28
C SER A 269 -7.63 -12.18 -4.69
N VAL A 270 -7.51 -13.39 -4.13
CA VAL A 270 -8.47 -14.49 -4.37
C VAL A 270 -9.77 -14.25 -3.59
N ALA A 271 -9.67 -13.81 -2.32
CA ALA A 271 -10.83 -13.50 -1.48
C ALA A 271 -11.64 -12.29 -1.97
N PHE A 272 -11.06 -11.43 -2.81
CA PHE A 272 -11.76 -10.31 -3.43
C PHE A 272 -12.71 -10.74 -4.56
N VAL A 273 -12.56 -11.95 -5.12
CA VAL A 273 -13.45 -12.47 -6.17
C VAL A 273 -14.92 -12.55 -5.73
N PRO A 274 -15.30 -13.18 -4.60
CA PRO A 274 -16.69 -13.18 -4.15
C PRO A 274 -17.21 -11.78 -3.80
N ILE A 275 -16.35 -10.87 -3.36
CA ILE A 275 -16.73 -9.46 -3.13
C ILE A 275 -17.09 -8.79 -4.47
N ALA A 276 -16.26 -8.99 -5.50
CA ALA A 276 -16.53 -8.49 -6.85
C ALA A 276 -17.76 -9.14 -7.50
N ALA A 277 -18.05 -10.40 -7.20
CA ALA A 277 -19.23 -11.09 -7.71
C ALA A 277 -20.57 -10.48 -7.22
N ASN A 278 -20.56 -9.79 -6.08
CA ASN A 278 -21.75 -9.14 -5.52
C ASN A 278 -21.84 -7.65 -5.84
N ALA A 279 -20.85 -7.11 -6.58
CA ALA A 279 -20.86 -5.71 -6.97
C ALA A 279 -21.61 -5.52 -8.30
N PRO A 280 -22.33 -4.40 -8.48
CA PRO A 280 -22.82 -3.98 -9.78
C PRO A 280 -21.71 -3.96 -10.83
N MET A 281 -22.06 -4.32 -12.07
CA MET A 281 -21.14 -4.42 -13.19
C MET A 281 -20.39 -3.09 -13.44
N ALA A 282 -21.02 -1.93 -13.24
CA ALA A 282 -20.36 -0.63 -13.32
C ALA A 282 -19.12 -0.53 -12.41
N ILE A 283 -19.25 -0.98 -11.16
CA ILE A 283 -18.15 -1.03 -10.20
C ILE A 283 -17.13 -2.11 -10.61
N GLY A 284 -17.62 -3.24 -11.11
CA GLY A 284 -16.79 -4.31 -11.65
C GLY A 284 -15.87 -3.85 -12.79
N LEU A 285 -16.40 -3.11 -13.77
CA LEU A 285 -15.63 -2.53 -14.88
C LEU A 285 -14.57 -1.54 -14.39
N TYR A 286 -14.91 -0.71 -13.40
CA TYR A 286 -13.96 0.17 -12.75
C TYR A 286 -12.82 -0.61 -12.08
N TRP A 287 -13.13 -1.61 -11.26
CA TRP A 287 -12.13 -2.45 -10.58
C TRP A 287 -11.27 -3.24 -11.57
N PHE A 288 -11.88 -3.79 -12.61
CA PHE A 288 -11.20 -4.52 -13.67
C PHE A 288 -10.20 -3.62 -14.41
N SER A 289 -10.67 -2.50 -14.97
CA SER A 289 -9.81 -1.57 -15.70
C SER A 289 -8.69 -1.00 -14.80
N SER A 290 -8.99 -0.72 -13.53
CA SER A 290 -8.00 -0.35 -12.51
C SER A 290 -6.90 -1.40 -12.31
N ALA A 291 -7.28 -2.67 -12.15
CA ALA A 291 -6.35 -3.76 -11.87
C ALA A 291 -5.44 -4.01 -13.07
N TRP A 292 -6.02 -4.03 -14.27
CA TRP A 292 -5.31 -4.28 -15.52
C TRP A 292 -4.44 -3.10 -15.97
N TYR A 293 -4.86 -1.86 -15.69
CA TYR A 293 -3.98 -0.69 -15.83
C TYR A 293 -2.71 -0.86 -15.00
N SER A 294 -2.83 -1.29 -13.74
CA SER A 294 -1.68 -1.53 -12.88
C SER A 294 -0.78 -2.65 -13.42
N VAL A 295 -1.35 -3.72 -13.99
CA VAL A 295 -0.58 -4.80 -14.62
C VAL A 295 0.25 -4.25 -15.77
N VAL A 296 -0.38 -3.52 -16.70
CA VAL A 296 0.28 -2.90 -17.85
C VAL A 296 1.36 -1.93 -17.39
N GLN A 297 1.06 -1.05 -16.42
CA GLN A 297 2.04 -0.12 -15.84
C GLN A 297 3.24 -0.86 -15.24
N ASN A 298 3.01 -1.91 -14.44
CA ASN A 298 4.06 -2.68 -13.78
C ASN A 298 4.94 -3.44 -14.78
N ILE A 299 4.37 -3.93 -15.87
CA ILE A 299 5.11 -4.55 -16.98
C ILE A 299 5.91 -3.47 -17.73
N ALA A 300 5.28 -2.35 -18.08
CA ALA A 300 5.95 -1.24 -18.77
C ALA A 300 7.17 -0.73 -17.99
N PHE A 301 7.05 -0.60 -16.66
CA PHE A 301 8.15 -0.21 -15.79
C PHE A 301 9.28 -1.24 -15.69
N LYS A 302 9.13 -2.47 -16.22
CA LYS A 302 10.23 -3.43 -16.37
C LYS A 302 11.02 -3.21 -17.66
N ILE A 303 10.41 -2.63 -18.69
CA ILE A 303 11.04 -2.47 -20.01
C ILE A 303 12.17 -1.44 -19.91
N PRO A 304 13.43 -1.80 -20.26
CA PRO A 304 14.57 -0.89 -20.15
C PRO A 304 14.37 0.42 -20.91
N ARG A 305 13.78 0.38 -22.11
CA ARG A 305 13.48 1.57 -22.92
C ARG A 305 12.55 2.54 -22.20
N VAL A 306 11.47 2.02 -21.58
CA VAL A 306 10.53 2.82 -20.79
C VAL A 306 11.21 3.40 -19.57
N ARG A 307 12.02 2.61 -18.86
CA ARG A 307 12.78 3.08 -17.70
C ARG A 307 13.74 4.22 -18.07
N THR A 308 14.50 4.07 -19.16
CA THR A 308 15.40 5.12 -19.65
C THR A 308 14.65 6.38 -20.04
N ALA A 309 13.57 6.25 -20.84
CA ALA A 309 12.75 7.39 -21.24
C ALA A 309 12.16 8.14 -20.03
N LEU A 310 11.73 7.41 -19.01
CA LEU A 310 11.18 7.96 -17.77
C LEU A 310 12.26 8.28 -16.71
N LYS A 311 13.55 8.28 -17.05
CA LYS A 311 14.67 8.56 -16.12
C LYS A 311 14.64 7.72 -14.84
N MET A 312 14.17 6.48 -14.95
CA MET A 312 14.22 5.48 -13.90
C MET A 312 15.53 4.69 -14.00
N PRO A 313 16.17 4.34 -12.89
CA PRO A 313 17.39 3.53 -12.90
C PRO A 313 17.10 2.14 -13.46
N LEU A 314 18.02 1.61 -14.25
CA LEU A 314 17.89 0.28 -14.83
C LEU A 314 17.86 -0.78 -13.74
N LEU A 315 17.02 -1.78 -13.95
CA LEU A 315 17.05 -2.99 -13.14
C LEU A 315 18.28 -3.75 -13.60
N ASN A 316 19.21 -4.04 -12.69
CA ASN A 316 20.45 -4.73 -13.04
C ASN A 316 20.10 -5.98 -13.86
N ALA A 317 20.54 -6.00 -15.12
CA ALA A 317 20.72 -7.27 -15.80
C ALA A 317 21.64 -8.06 -14.87
N THR A 318 21.15 -9.21 -14.40
CA THR A 318 21.90 -10.18 -13.60
C THR A 318 23.34 -10.14 -14.07
N LYS A 319 24.30 -9.81 -13.18
CA LYS A 319 25.73 -9.90 -13.50
C LYS A 319 25.95 -11.26 -14.11
N LYS A 320 26.05 -11.31 -15.44
CA LYS A 320 26.46 -12.51 -16.16
C LYS A 320 27.91 -12.63 -15.75
N ASN A 321 28.18 -13.45 -14.74
CA ASN A 321 29.53 -13.85 -14.37
C ASN A 321 30.14 -14.44 -15.64
N LYS A 322 30.83 -13.63 -16.43
CA LYS A 322 31.88 -14.12 -17.32
C LYS A 322 33.04 -14.46 -16.40
N SER A 323 33.01 -15.69 -15.88
CA SER A 323 34.22 -16.40 -15.53
C SER A 323 34.94 -16.72 -16.84
N ILE A 324 35.99 -15.95 -17.13
CA ILE A 324 37.13 -16.43 -17.91
C ILE A 324 38.31 -16.29 -16.97
#